data_AF-A0A399NXH5-F1
#
_entry.id   AF-A0A399NXH5-F1
#
_cell.length_a   1.000
_cell.length_b   1.000
_cell.length_c   1.000
_cell.angle_alpha   90.00
_cell.angle_beta   90.00
_cell.angle_gamma   90.00
#
_symmetry.space_group_name_H-M   'P 1'
#
loop_
_entity.id
_entity.type
_entity.pdbx_description
1 polymer ?
#
loop_
_entity_poly.entity_id
_entity_poly.type
_entity_poly.pdbx_seq_one_letter_code
_entity_poly.pdbx_strand_id
1 'polypeptide(L)'
;TWPHDRLVLGASRLIREADRALPGKRVRVHANRGLAGIDGTVSTGLGIALASQAGSGSAAAGITRVLVGDLTLLHDVGSLLIGTGERVPRIQVIVGNDGGGTIFDGLEVADTAAPAAIDRVMFTPQRVDLASLAKA
;
A
#
# COMPACT_ATOMS: atom_id res chain seq x y z
N THR A 1 18.10 -6.57 -5.41
CA THR A 1 17.81 -7.87 -4.74
C THR A 1 18.67 -8.00 -3.50
N TRP A 2 18.31 -8.93 -2.62
CA TRP A 2 18.72 -9.01 -1.21
C TRP A 2 20.18 -8.73 -0.89
N PRO A 3 20.49 -8.02 0.22
CA PRO A 3 19.60 -7.57 1.32
C PRO A 3 18.99 -6.17 1.19
N HIS A 4 19.05 -5.57 0.00
CA HIS A 4 18.82 -4.13 -0.15
C HIS A 4 17.35 -3.74 -0.34
N ASP A 5 16.52 -4.65 -0.86
CA ASP A 5 15.10 -4.38 -1.14
C ASP A 5 14.27 -4.22 0.14
N ARG A 6 13.19 -3.44 0.06
CA ARG A 6 12.18 -3.27 1.11
C ARG A 6 10.82 -3.65 0.58
N LEU A 7 10.01 -4.25 1.43
CA LEU A 7 8.60 -4.49 1.18
C LEU A 7 7.80 -3.68 2.20
N VAL A 8 6.78 -2.96 1.74
CA VAL A 8 5.82 -2.26 2.58
C VAL A 8 4.45 -2.84 2.26
N LEU A 9 3.73 -3.30 3.28
CA LEU A 9 2.40 -3.90 3.12
C LEU A 9 1.34 -2.97 3.72
N GLY A 10 0.32 -2.64 2.93
CA GLY A 10 -0.87 -1.95 3.41
C GLY A 10 -1.61 -2.79 4.46
N ALA A 11 -2.18 -2.12 5.47
CA ALA A 11 -2.68 -2.78 6.69
C ALA A 11 -4.00 -3.57 6.54
N SER A 12 -4.57 -3.62 5.33
CA SER A 12 -5.86 -4.23 5.02
C SER A 12 -5.72 -5.69 4.51
N ARG A 13 -6.41 -6.09 3.43
CA ARG A 13 -6.46 -7.47 2.94
C ARG A 13 -5.10 -8.03 2.55
N LEU A 14 -4.28 -7.26 1.83
CA LEU A 14 -3.04 -7.76 1.24
C LEU A 14 -1.99 -8.23 2.25
N ILE A 15 -1.88 -7.60 3.43
CA ILE A 15 -0.97 -8.11 4.47
C ILE A 15 -1.45 -9.46 5.04
N ARG A 16 -2.76 -9.69 5.11
CA ARG A 16 -3.34 -10.96 5.60
C ARG A 16 -3.16 -12.08 4.59
N GLU A 17 -3.35 -11.77 3.30
CA GLU A 17 -3.06 -12.72 2.23
C GLU A 17 -1.56 -13.04 2.15
N ALA A 18 -0.70 -12.04 2.34
CA ALA A 18 0.74 -12.24 2.41
C ALA A 18 1.14 -13.15 3.59
N ASP A 19 0.59 -12.93 4.78
CA ASP A 19 0.83 -13.74 5.98
C ASP A 19 0.41 -15.20 5.77
N ARG A 20 -0.71 -15.43 5.08
CA ARG A 20 -1.22 -16.77 4.77
C ARG A 20 -0.41 -17.49 3.68
N ALA A 21 0.00 -16.78 2.63
CA ALA A 21 0.47 -17.40 1.39
C ALA A 21 2.00 -17.38 1.23
N LEU A 22 2.71 -16.42 1.84
CA LEU A 22 4.13 -16.21 1.55
C LEU A 22 5.02 -16.97 2.54
N PRO A 23 6.04 -17.71 2.06
CA PRO A 23 7.05 -18.26 2.93
C PRO A 23 7.97 -17.16 3.46
N GLY A 24 8.56 -17.42 4.63
CA GLY A 24 9.61 -16.56 5.18
C GLY A 24 10.78 -16.43 4.20
N LYS A 25 11.10 -15.21 3.82
CA LYS A 25 12.34 -14.86 3.14
C LYS A 25 13.10 -13.89 4.03
N ARG A 26 14.42 -13.85 3.91
CA ARG A 26 15.18 -12.67 4.35
C ARG A 26 14.66 -11.56 3.43
N VAL A 27 13.61 -10.85 3.88
CA VAL A 27 12.77 -9.68 3.51
C VAL A 27 12.74 -8.60 4.61
N ARG A 28 13.15 -7.34 4.43
CA ARG A 28 12.83 -6.26 5.37
C ARG A 28 11.44 -5.81 5.00
N VAL A 29 10.48 -6.25 5.80
CA VAL A 29 9.06 -5.96 5.61
C VAL A 29 8.64 -4.91 6.63
N HIS A 30 7.89 -3.92 6.16
CA HIS A 30 7.33 -2.83 6.98
C HIS A 30 5.82 -2.80 6.78
N ALA A 31 5.10 -2.38 7.82
CA ALA A 31 3.66 -2.13 7.76
C ALA A 31 3.25 -1.23 8.93
N ASN A 32 2.27 -0.35 8.70
CA ASN A 32 1.71 0.52 9.74
C ASN A 32 0.72 -0.26 10.61
N ARG A 33 1.23 -1.15 11.47
CA ARG A 33 0.42 -2.09 12.27
C ARG A 33 0.05 -1.60 13.68
N GLY A 34 0.45 -0.38 14.06
CA GLY A 34 0.06 0.22 15.33
C GLY A 34 -1.46 0.37 15.44
N LEU A 35 -2.05 1.23 14.61
CA LEU A 35 -3.51 1.39 14.48
C LEU A 35 -4.09 0.75 13.23
N ALA A 36 -3.25 0.28 12.29
CA ALA A 36 -3.68 -0.39 11.07
C ALA A 36 -4.56 0.45 10.12
N GLY A 37 -4.36 1.76 10.09
CA GLY A 37 -5.03 2.68 9.16
C GLY A 37 -4.60 2.52 7.70
N ILE A 38 -5.42 3.06 6.80
CA ILE A 38 -5.14 3.12 5.34
C ILE A 38 -4.45 4.42 4.94
N ASP A 39 -4.41 5.40 5.84
CA ASP A 39 -3.73 6.68 5.70
C ASP A 39 -2.21 6.53 5.68
N GLY A 40 -1.55 7.39 4.91
CA GLY A 40 -0.10 7.57 4.95
C GLY A 40 0.74 6.36 4.53
N THR A 41 0.18 5.34 3.88
CA THR A 41 0.94 4.13 3.53
C THR A 41 1.96 4.39 2.40
N VAL A 42 1.59 5.18 1.40
CA VAL A 42 2.48 5.57 0.29
C VAL A 42 3.56 6.53 0.80
N SER A 43 3.21 7.53 1.60
CA SER A 43 4.19 8.43 2.23
C SER A 43 5.17 7.68 3.14
N THR A 44 4.68 6.72 3.94
CA THR A 44 5.55 5.82 4.72
C THR A 44 6.51 5.05 3.81
N GLY A 45 6.02 4.52 2.69
CA GLY A 45 6.83 3.82 1.69
C GLY A 45 7.93 4.70 1.07
N LEU A 46 7.62 5.95 0.75
CA LEU A 46 8.58 6.94 0.28
C LEU A 46 9.67 7.21 1.31
N GLY A 47 9.30 7.43 2.57
CA GLY A 47 10.26 7.63 3.67
C GLY A 47 11.21 6.44 3.85
N ILE A 48 10.68 5.21 3.81
CA ILE A 48 11.49 3.98 3.86
C ILE A 48 12.44 3.89 2.66
N ALA A 49 11.96 4.24 1.46
CA ALA A 49 12.78 4.24 0.26
C ALA A 49 13.93 5.26 0.36
N LEU A 50 13.65 6.49 0.77
CA LEU A 50 14.65 7.54 0.98
C LEU A 50 15.69 7.14 2.02
N ALA A 51 15.26 6.62 3.17
CA ALA A 51 16.15 6.23 4.26
C ALA A 51 17.03 5.05 3.87
N SER A 52 16.45 4.01 3.25
CA SER A 52 17.21 2.81 2.85
C SER A 52 18.22 3.07 1.74
N GLN A 53 18.02 4.12 0.93
CA GLN A 53 18.85 4.48 -0.22
C GLN A 53 19.82 5.63 0.06
N ALA A 54 19.86 6.16 1.29
CA ALA A 54 20.74 7.28 1.66
C ALA A 54 22.23 6.91 1.83
N GLY A 55 22.56 5.61 1.95
CA GLY A 55 23.95 5.15 2.08
C GLY A 55 24.73 5.15 0.76
N SER A 56 25.99 4.72 0.81
CA SER A 56 26.84 4.51 -0.37
C SER A 56 26.96 3.02 -0.74
N GLY A 57 27.39 2.73 -1.97
CA GLY A 57 27.65 1.36 -2.44
C GLY A 57 26.39 0.52 -2.68
N SER A 58 26.49 -0.80 -2.49
CA SER A 58 25.41 -1.75 -2.79
C SER A 58 24.15 -1.53 -1.95
N ALA A 59 24.28 -0.95 -0.75
CA ALA A 59 23.15 -0.56 0.09
C ALA A 59 22.19 0.40 -0.61
N ALA A 60 22.73 1.29 -1.45
CA ALA A 60 21.99 2.26 -2.23
C ALA A 60 21.38 1.71 -3.51
N ALA A 61 21.39 0.38 -3.75
CA ALA A 61 20.86 -0.26 -4.97
C ALA A 61 19.46 -0.91 -4.77
N GLY A 62 18.96 -0.97 -3.54
CA GLY A 62 17.67 -1.61 -3.24
C GLY A 62 16.46 -0.87 -3.82
N ILE A 63 15.37 -1.60 -4.08
CA ILE A 63 14.08 -1.03 -4.44
C ILE A 63 13.09 -1.22 -3.29
N THR A 64 12.29 -0.20 -3.00
CA THR A 64 11.16 -0.30 -2.08
C THR A 64 9.91 -0.64 -2.87
N ARG A 65 9.25 -1.75 -2.54
CA ARG A 65 7.97 -2.13 -3.12
C ARG A 65 6.87 -1.90 -2.09
N VAL A 66 5.86 -1.13 -2.46
CA VAL A 66 4.70 -0.80 -1.62
C VAL A 66 3.50 -1.54 -2.21
N LEU A 67 2.96 -2.51 -1.48
CA LEU A 67 1.80 -3.28 -1.90
C LEU A 67 0.56 -2.83 -1.11
N VAL A 68 -0.38 -2.19 -1.80
CA VAL A 68 -1.56 -1.56 -1.20
C VAL A 68 -2.83 -1.91 -1.97
N GLY A 69 -3.99 -1.80 -1.31
CA GLY A 69 -5.28 -1.80 -1.99
C GLY A 69 -5.53 -0.46 -2.70
N ASP A 70 -6.49 -0.45 -3.61
CA ASP A 70 -6.98 0.74 -4.29
C ASP A 70 -7.44 1.85 -3.33
N LEU A 71 -8.31 1.56 -2.35
CA LEU A 71 -8.78 2.56 -1.39
C LEU A 71 -7.65 3.12 -0.52
N THR A 72 -6.65 2.29 -0.18
CA THR A 72 -5.45 2.76 0.53
C THR A 72 -4.65 3.73 -0.32
N LEU A 73 -4.45 3.45 -1.62
CA LEU A 73 -3.80 4.41 -2.52
C LEU A 73 -4.62 5.69 -2.65
N LEU A 74 -5.94 5.58 -2.86
CA LEU A 74 -6.80 6.74 -3.07
C LEU A 74 -6.86 7.65 -1.84
N HIS A 75 -6.83 7.07 -0.64
CA HIS A 75 -6.78 7.85 0.61
C HIS A 75 -5.44 8.58 0.82
N ASP A 76 -4.35 8.09 0.19
CA ASP A 76 -3.00 8.65 0.33
C ASP A 76 -2.42 9.15 -1.02
N VAL A 77 -3.29 9.45 -2.00
CA VAL A 77 -2.86 9.77 -3.37
C VAL A 77 -1.99 11.03 -3.42
N GLY A 78 -2.26 12.01 -2.56
CA GLY A 78 -1.47 13.25 -2.48
C GLY A 78 0.00 12.99 -2.17
N SER A 79 0.33 11.84 -1.56
CA SER A 79 1.70 11.44 -1.28
C SER A 79 2.49 11.03 -2.53
N LEU A 80 1.85 10.88 -3.70
CA LEU A 80 2.56 10.70 -4.97
C LEU A 80 3.27 11.97 -5.44
N LEU A 81 2.87 13.14 -4.92
CA LEU A 81 3.53 14.41 -5.21
C LEU A 81 4.93 14.42 -4.58
N ILE A 82 5.96 14.45 -5.43
CA ILE A 82 7.34 14.70 -5.02
C ILE A 82 7.67 16.15 -5.38
N GLY A 83 8.09 16.94 -4.39
CA GLY A 83 8.39 18.36 -4.56
C GLY A 83 9.52 18.62 -5.55
N THR A 84 9.48 19.77 -6.22
CA THR A 84 10.55 20.20 -7.14
C THR A 84 11.89 20.28 -6.41
N GLY A 85 12.90 19.56 -6.91
CA GLY A 85 14.24 19.51 -6.30
C GLY A 85 14.40 18.45 -5.21
N GLU A 86 13.32 17.77 -4.81
CA GLU A 86 13.39 16.65 -3.89
C GLU A 86 13.96 15.39 -4.57
N ARG A 87 14.64 14.57 -3.79
CA ARG A 87 15.20 13.31 -4.29
C ARG A 87 14.08 12.31 -4.56
N VAL A 88 14.00 11.82 -5.79
CA VAL A 88 13.09 10.72 -6.16
C VAL A 88 13.75 9.38 -5.80
N PRO A 89 13.20 8.60 -4.85
CA PRO A 89 13.76 7.29 -4.51
C PRO A 89 13.36 6.22 -5.52
N ARG A 90 14.09 5.11 -5.57
CA ARG A 90 13.65 3.91 -6.31
C ARG A 90 12.53 3.21 -5.56
N ILE A 91 11.30 3.46 -5.97
CA ILE A 91 10.10 2.92 -5.37
C ILE A 91 9.18 2.36 -6.45
N GLN A 92 8.44 1.31 -6.11
CA GLN A 92 7.38 0.74 -6.93
C GLN A 92 6.12 0.63 -6.06
N VAL A 93 5.07 1.34 -6.42
CA VAL A 93 3.75 1.19 -5.80
C VAL A 93 2.96 0.19 -6.64
N ILE A 94 2.47 -0.87 -5.97
CA ILE A 94 1.73 -1.98 -6.56
C ILE A 94 0.34 -1.95 -5.93
N VAL A 95 -0.67 -1.84 -6.77
CA VAL A 95 -2.07 -1.65 -6.34
C VAL A 95 -2.86 -2.91 -6.65
N GLY A 96 -3.35 -3.57 -5.60
CA GLY A 96 -4.45 -4.53 -5.74
C GLY A 96 -5.75 -3.75 -5.90
N ASN A 97 -6.25 -3.67 -7.13
CA ASN A 97 -7.47 -2.93 -7.46
C ASN A 97 -8.62 -3.90 -7.73
N ASP A 98 -9.44 -4.12 -6.71
CA ASP A 98 -10.66 -4.93 -6.74
C ASP A 98 -11.93 -4.07 -6.69
N GLY A 99 -11.79 -2.74 -6.75
CA GLY A 99 -12.89 -1.79 -6.90
C GLY A 99 -13.53 -1.35 -5.58
N GLY A 100 -12.91 -1.61 -4.43
CA GLY A 100 -13.42 -1.20 -3.12
C GLY A 100 -12.77 -1.93 -1.92
N GLY A 101 -13.33 -1.73 -0.74
CA GLY A 101 -12.85 -2.27 0.53
C GLY A 101 -13.23 -3.72 0.76
N THR A 102 -12.73 -4.67 -0.03
CA THR A 102 -13.11 -6.11 0.05
C THR A 102 -12.64 -6.83 1.32
N ILE A 103 -11.97 -6.15 2.26
CA ILE A 103 -11.68 -6.74 3.58
C ILE A 103 -12.96 -7.03 4.38
N PHE A 104 -14.06 -6.35 4.04
CA PHE A 104 -15.33 -6.46 4.76
C PHE A 104 -16.18 -7.67 4.33
N ASP A 105 -15.75 -8.43 3.30
CA ASP A 105 -16.49 -9.60 2.78
C ASP A 105 -16.82 -10.64 3.86
N GLY A 106 -15.99 -10.72 4.91
CA GLY A 106 -16.12 -11.70 5.99
C GLY A 106 -16.65 -11.14 7.32
N LEU A 107 -17.19 -9.92 7.35
CA LEU A 107 -17.76 -9.36 8.57
C LEU A 107 -19.21 -9.79 8.78
N GLU A 108 -19.55 -10.12 10.03
CA GLU A 108 -20.91 -10.51 10.48
C GLU A 108 -21.97 -9.42 10.20
N VAL A 109 -21.55 -8.16 10.02
CA VAL A 109 -22.46 -7.07 9.64
C VAL A 109 -23.13 -7.33 8.28
N ALA A 110 -22.50 -8.11 7.40
CA ALA A 110 -23.10 -8.53 6.14
C ALA A 110 -24.40 -9.33 6.33
N ASP A 111 -24.55 -10.03 7.47
CA ASP A 111 -25.74 -10.82 7.79
C ASP A 111 -26.87 -9.99 8.41
N THR A 112 -26.58 -8.76 8.87
CA THR A 112 -27.52 -7.94 9.64
C THR A 112 -27.91 -6.64 8.94
N ALA A 113 -27.08 -6.10 8.05
CA ALA A 113 -27.36 -4.88 7.31
C ALA A 113 -27.97 -5.18 5.93
N ALA A 114 -28.75 -4.22 5.42
CA ALA A 114 -29.25 -4.30 4.05
C ALA A 114 -28.08 -4.36 3.05
N PRO A 115 -28.12 -5.22 2.02
CA PRO A 115 -27.02 -5.37 1.06
C PRO A 115 -26.56 -4.05 0.42
N ALA A 116 -27.51 -3.18 0.08
CA ALA A 116 -27.21 -1.86 -0.48
C ALA A 116 -26.46 -0.93 0.50
N ALA A 117 -26.67 -1.08 1.81
CA ALA A 117 -25.95 -0.32 2.82
C ALA A 117 -24.51 -0.83 2.98
N ILE A 118 -24.31 -2.16 2.94
CA ILE A 118 -22.98 -2.77 2.93
C ILE A 118 -22.17 -2.30 1.73
N ASP A 119 -22.75 -2.38 0.54
CA ASP A 119 -22.09 -1.95 -0.69
C ASP A 119 -21.67 -0.47 -0.61
N ARG A 120 -22.61 0.40 -0.26
CA ARG A 120 -22.38 1.85 -0.20
C ARG A 120 -21.37 2.26 0.89
N VAL A 121 -21.43 1.66 2.07
CA VAL A 121 -20.71 2.16 3.27
C VAL A 121 -19.45 1.37 3.56
N MET A 122 -19.48 0.04 3.38
CA MET A 122 -18.33 -0.82 3.65
C MET A 122 -17.44 -0.94 2.43
N PHE A 123 -17.99 -1.41 1.30
CA PHE A 123 -17.17 -1.62 0.11
C PHE A 123 -16.74 -0.31 -0.56
N THR A 124 -17.54 0.75 -0.45
CA THR A 124 -17.21 2.07 -1.03
C THR A 124 -16.74 1.92 -2.49
N PRO A 125 -17.60 1.39 -3.38
CA PRO A 125 -17.21 1.03 -4.72
C PRO A 125 -16.66 2.24 -5.47
N GLN A 126 -15.55 2.06 -6.17
CA GLN A 126 -14.86 3.12 -6.88
C GLN A 126 -14.54 2.73 -8.33
N ARG A 127 -14.44 3.74 -9.20
CA ARG A 127 -13.96 3.61 -10.58
C ARG A 127 -12.96 4.72 -10.89
N VAL A 128 -11.70 4.48 -10.56
CA VAL A 128 -10.59 5.39 -10.81
C VAL A 128 -9.75 4.92 -11.99
N ASP A 129 -9.31 5.87 -12.82
CA ASP A 129 -8.24 5.65 -13.77
C ASP A 129 -6.89 5.90 -13.08
N LEU A 130 -6.24 4.83 -12.63
CA LEU A 130 -4.93 4.88 -11.97
C LEU A 130 -3.83 5.46 -12.87
N ALA A 131 -3.94 5.32 -14.19
CA ALA A 131 -2.92 5.84 -15.11
C ALA A 131 -3.01 7.36 -15.21
N SER A 132 -4.22 7.92 -15.25
CA SER A 132 -4.42 9.38 -15.19
C SER A 132 -4.01 9.94 -13.84
N LEU A 133 -4.33 9.25 -12.74
CA LEU A 133 -3.93 9.64 -11.39
C LEU A 133 -2.40 9.65 -11.20
N ALA A 134 -1.69 8.68 -11.79
CA ALA A 134 -0.23 8.64 -11.75
C ALA A 134 0.47 9.71 -12.62
N LYS A 135 -0.25 10.34 -13.55
CA LYS A 135 0.25 11.40 -14.43
C LYS A 135 -0.01 12.81 -13.90
N ALA A 136 -0.97 12.97 -12.99
CA ALA A 136 -1.38 14.24 -12.40
C ALA A 136 -0.30 14.79 -11.45
#